data_AF-A0A7R9DT79-F1
#
_entry.id   AF-A0A7R9DT79-F1
#
_cell.length_a   1.000
_cell.length_b   1.000
_cell.length_c   1.000
_cell.angle_alpha   90.00
_cell.angle_beta   90.00
_cell.angle_gamma   90.00
#
_symmetry.space_group_name_H-M   'P 1'
#
loop_
_entity.id
_entity.type
_entity.pdbx_description
1 polymer ?
#
loop_
_entity_poly.entity_id
_entity_poly.type
_entity_poly.pdbx_seq_one_letter_code
_entity_poly.pdbx_strand_id
1 'polypeptide(L)'
;IWEKSIGNLVKILHGTKGELLLDVVWHPVRPIVASISSGVVSVWAQNQVENWSAFAPDFKELDENVEYEERESEFDLSDKDKLVELGPKQEDDDFEVDACSIDPVAAFCSSDEEKEDTDTLEFLPIAPEVEDPEDGWAAPPPPTVLPQHKEWGDNNSP
;
A
#
# COMPACT_ATOMS: atom_id res chain seq x y z
N ILE A 1 -8.01 -21.63 0.60
CA ILE A 1 -7.97 -21.12 -0.79
C ILE A 1 -7.61 -22.27 -1.69
N TRP A 2 -8.48 -22.57 -2.64
CA TRP A 2 -8.32 -23.68 -3.59
C TRP A 2 -8.22 -23.13 -5.01
N GLU A 3 -7.41 -23.78 -5.84
CA GLU A 3 -7.36 -23.51 -7.27
C GLU A 3 -8.50 -24.26 -7.96
N LYS A 4 -9.38 -23.55 -8.68
CA LYS A 4 -10.59 -24.14 -9.28
C LYS A 4 -10.31 -25.11 -10.44
N SER A 5 -9.32 -24.80 -11.28
CA SER A 5 -8.98 -25.58 -12.49
C SER A 5 -8.52 -26.99 -12.17
N ILE A 6 -7.65 -27.13 -11.16
CA ILE A 6 -6.97 -28.38 -10.82
C ILE A 6 -7.50 -28.98 -9.51
N GLY A 7 -8.10 -28.17 -8.63
CA GLY A 7 -8.61 -28.61 -7.33
C GLY A 7 -7.53 -28.70 -6.25
N ASN A 8 -6.41 -27.98 -6.40
CA ASN A 8 -5.31 -28.00 -5.44
C ASN A 8 -5.56 -27.03 -4.28
N LEU A 9 -5.18 -27.44 -3.06
CA LEU A 9 -5.16 -26.54 -1.89
C LEU A 9 -3.93 -25.63 -1.97
N VAL A 10 -4.16 -24.34 -2.20
CA VAL A 10 -3.09 -23.35 -2.34
C VAL A 10 -2.66 -22.79 -1.00
N LYS A 11 -3.63 -22.39 -0.16
CA LYS A 11 -3.35 -21.69 1.10
C LYS A 11 -4.42 -21.91 2.15
N ILE A 12 -4.01 -22.07 3.40
CA ILE A 12 -4.88 -22.07 4.58
C ILE A 12 -4.70 -20.73 5.29
N LEU A 13 -5.80 -20.01 5.51
CA LEU A 13 -5.82 -18.80 6.34
C LEU A 13 -6.17 -19.22 7.77
N HIS A 14 -5.28 -18.91 8.71
CA HIS A 14 -5.43 -19.32 10.11
C HIS A 14 -5.95 -18.15 10.94
N GLY A 15 -7.22 -18.20 11.31
CA GLY A 15 -7.81 -17.26 12.27
C GLY A 15 -7.41 -17.55 13.72
N THR A 16 -8.10 -16.88 14.64
CA THR A 16 -8.00 -17.06 16.09
C THR A 16 -8.31 -18.50 16.50
N LYS A 17 -7.34 -19.13 17.17
CA LYS A 17 -7.43 -20.55 17.56
C LYS A 17 -8.55 -20.75 18.58
N GLY A 18 -9.43 -21.72 18.32
CA GLY A 18 -10.52 -22.10 19.22
C GLY A 18 -11.81 -21.31 19.01
N GLU A 19 -11.84 -20.40 18.04
CA GLU A 19 -13.05 -19.70 17.63
C GLU A 19 -13.75 -20.41 16.47
N LEU A 20 -15.07 -20.27 16.42
CA LEU A 20 -15.89 -20.77 15.32
C LEU A 20 -16.01 -19.67 14.25
N LEU A 21 -15.66 -20.01 13.01
CA LEU A 21 -15.93 -19.17 11.85
C LEU A 21 -17.44 -19.14 11.59
N LEU A 22 -18.02 -17.94 11.57
CA LEU A 22 -19.46 -17.75 11.34
C LEU A 22 -19.77 -17.48 9.87
N ASP A 23 -19.04 -16.55 9.24
CA ASP A 23 -19.25 -16.16 7.85
C ASP A 23 -17.94 -15.72 7.18
N VAL A 24 -17.93 -15.80 5.84
CA VAL A 24 -16.83 -15.37 4.99
C VAL A 24 -17.35 -14.75 3.70
N VAL A 25 -16.85 -13.57 3.38
CA VAL A 25 -17.14 -12.85 2.13
C VAL A 25 -15.82 -12.42 1.48
N TRP A 26 -15.84 -12.19 0.17
CA TRP A 26 -14.67 -11.72 -0.57
C TRP A 26 -15.04 -10.55 -1.47
N HIS A 27 -14.09 -9.66 -1.68
CA HIS A 27 -14.28 -8.54 -2.59
C HIS A 27 -14.23 -9.05 -4.04
N PRO A 28 -15.14 -8.59 -4.93
CA PRO A 28 -15.25 -9.15 -6.29
C PRO A 28 -14.01 -8.86 -7.16
N VAL A 29 -13.39 -7.70 -6.97
CA VAL A 29 -12.29 -7.22 -7.85
C VAL A 29 -10.96 -7.02 -7.14
N ARG A 30 -10.91 -7.20 -5.82
CA ARG A 30 -9.68 -7.02 -5.02
C ARG A 30 -9.40 -8.32 -4.29
N PRO A 31 -8.12 -8.72 -4.13
CA PRO A 31 -7.75 -9.93 -3.39
C PRO A 31 -7.89 -9.70 -1.88
N ILE A 32 -9.14 -9.49 -1.42
CA ILE A 32 -9.51 -9.20 -0.04
C ILE A 32 -10.59 -10.20 0.37
N VAL A 33 -10.41 -10.83 1.52
CA VAL A 33 -11.39 -11.69 2.17
C VAL A 33 -11.72 -11.10 3.53
N ALA A 34 -13.00 -11.03 3.88
CA ALA A 34 -13.44 -10.68 5.23
C ALA A 34 -14.11 -11.89 5.87
N SER A 35 -13.80 -12.16 7.13
CA SER A 35 -14.37 -13.26 7.90
C SER A 35 -14.79 -12.79 9.28
N ILE A 36 -15.84 -13.37 9.85
CA ILE A 36 -16.30 -13.05 11.21
C ILE A 36 -16.25 -14.27 12.14
N SER A 37 -15.66 -14.08 13.31
CA SER A 37 -15.65 -15.04 14.42
C SER A 37 -15.78 -14.28 15.74
N SER A 38 -16.58 -14.80 16.68
CA SER A 38 -16.74 -14.21 18.03
C SER A 38 -17.06 -12.69 18.07
N GLY A 39 -17.70 -12.14 17.04
CA GLY A 39 -18.00 -10.70 16.94
C GLY A 39 -16.85 -9.83 16.40
N VAL A 40 -15.73 -10.43 16.01
CA VAL A 40 -14.58 -9.75 15.40
C VAL A 40 -14.56 -10.02 13.89
N VAL A 41 -14.49 -8.94 13.09
CA VAL A 41 -14.29 -9.03 11.65
C VAL A 41 -12.80 -8.96 11.34
N SER A 42 -12.27 -10.03 10.75
CA SER A 42 -10.89 -10.12 10.27
C SER A 42 -10.83 -9.88 8.77
N VAL A 43 -9.92 -9.01 8.33
CA VAL A 43 -9.67 -8.72 6.91
C VAL A 43 -8.34 -9.34 6.48
N TRP A 44 -8.40 -10.19 5.47
CA TRP A 44 -7.26 -10.85 4.85
C TRP A 44 -6.99 -10.17 3.51
N ALA A 45 -5.87 -9.47 3.41
CA ALA A 45 -5.44 -8.82 2.18
C ALA A 45 -3.95 -9.13 1.93
N GLN A 46 -3.50 -8.91 0.70
CA GLN A 46 -2.07 -8.90 0.41
C GLN A 46 -1.43 -7.71 1.13
N ASN A 47 -0.35 -7.96 1.87
CA ASN A 47 0.42 -6.88 2.46
C ASN A 47 1.03 -6.04 1.34
N GLN A 48 0.85 -4.73 1.39
CA GLN A 48 1.52 -3.84 0.46
C GLN A 48 3.02 -3.86 0.81
N VAL A 49 3.84 -4.27 -0.15
CA VAL A 49 5.28 -4.12 -0.07
C VAL A 49 5.60 -2.78 -0.72
N GLU A 50 6.25 -1.90 0.02
CA GLU A 50 6.63 -0.59 -0.51
C GLU A 50 7.69 -0.80 -1.61
N ASN A 51 7.36 -0.37 -2.82
CA ASN A 51 8.29 -0.39 -3.94
C ASN A 51 9.03 0.95 -3.96
N TRP A 52 10.31 0.94 -3.63
CA TRP A 52 11.13 2.16 -3.56
C TRP A 52 11.31 2.83 -4.93
N SER A 53 11.17 2.07 -6.01
CA SER A 53 11.19 2.56 -7.39
C SER A 53 9.99 3.46 -7.73
N ALA A 54 8.93 3.45 -6.92
CA ALA A 54 7.79 4.36 -7.11
C ALA A 54 8.13 5.83 -6.73
N PHE A 55 9.18 6.06 -5.95
CA PHE A 55 9.59 7.41 -5.55
C PHE A 55 10.48 8.10 -6.59
N ALA A 56 11.16 7.34 -7.44
CA ALA A 56 12.09 7.84 -8.44
C ALA A 56 12.03 6.94 -9.69
N PRO A 57 11.57 7.45 -10.84
CA PRO A 57 11.37 6.63 -12.06
C PRO A 57 12.63 5.96 -12.60
N ASP A 58 13.79 6.54 -12.31
CA ASP A 58 15.12 6.07 -12.68
C ASP A 58 15.75 5.14 -11.62
N PHE A 59 15.12 5.02 -10.44
CA PHE A 59 15.57 4.13 -9.39
C PHE A 59 15.08 2.72 -9.64
N LYS A 60 16.01 1.76 -9.61
CA LYS A 60 15.70 0.34 -9.70
C LYS A 60 16.16 -0.35 -8.43
N GLU A 61 15.20 -0.90 -7.70
CA GLU A 61 15.49 -1.76 -6.56
C GLU A 61 16.19 -3.06 -7.03
N LEU A 62 17.29 -3.41 -6.36
CA LEU A 62 18.06 -4.63 -6.65
C LEU A 62 17.85 -5.62 -5.49
N ASP A 63 17.33 -6.81 -5.81
CA ASP A 63 17.19 -7.91 -4.84
C ASP A 63 18.55 -8.62 -4.61
N GLU A 64 19.41 -8.61 -5.62
CA GLU A 64 20.78 -9.15 -5.58
C GLU A 64 21.77 -8.19 -6.25
N ASN A 65 23.05 -8.32 -5.91
CA ASN A 65 24.12 -7.52 -6.51
C ASN A 65 24.20 -7.77 -8.02
N VAL A 66 24.15 -6.70 -8.80
CA VAL A 66 24.37 -6.72 -10.25
C VAL A 66 25.73 -6.07 -10.53
N GLU A 67 26.51 -6.69 -11.41
CA GLU A 67 27.75 -6.09 -11.91
C GLU A 67 27.41 -4.93 -12.86
N TYR A 68 28.03 -3.78 -12.62
CA TYR A 68 27.83 -2.60 -13.45
C TYR A 68 28.75 -2.66 -14.66
N GLU A 69 28.16 -2.67 -15.87
CA GLU A 69 28.89 -2.55 -17.13
C GLU A 69 28.86 -1.09 -17.58
N GLU A 70 29.96 -0.37 -17.32
CA GLU A 70 30.08 1.05 -17.68
C GLU A 70 30.05 1.21 -19.21
N ARG A 71 29.22 2.13 -19.71
CA ARG A 71 29.26 2.48 -21.14
C ARG A 71 30.51 3.34 -21.38
N GLU A 72 31.22 3.11 -22.49
CA GLU A 72 32.41 3.90 -22.86
C GLU A 72 32.16 5.42 -22.84
N SER A 73 30.94 5.86 -23.18
CA SER A 73 30.57 7.28 -23.22
C SER A 73 30.25 7.92 -21.86
N GLU A 74 30.22 7.17 -20.75
CA GLU A 74 29.77 7.66 -19.42
C GLU A 74 30.60 8.85 -18.91
N PHE A 75 31.86 8.93 -19.30
CA PHE A 75 32.79 9.99 -18.88
C PHE A 75 33.05 11.05 -19.95
N ASP A 76 32.37 10.99 -21.09
CA ASP A 76 32.53 11.99 -22.15
C ASP A 76 31.73 13.26 -21.85
N LEU A 77 32.32 14.42 -22.11
CA LEU A 77 31.62 15.72 -21.99
C LEU A 77 30.44 15.86 -22.97
N SER A 78 30.45 15.08 -24.04
CA SER A 78 29.40 15.03 -25.05
C SER A 78 29.22 13.57 -25.47
N ASP A 79 28.06 13.00 -25.19
CA ASP A 79 27.72 11.64 -25.62
C ASP A 79 27.56 11.60 -27.15
N LYS A 80 28.65 11.31 -27.86
CA LYS A 80 28.67 11.25 -29.33
C LYS A 80 27.87 10.05 -29.87
N ASP A 81 27.66 9.04 -29.04
CA ASP A 81 26.97 7.80 -29.40
C ASP A 81 25.47 7.79 -29.06
N LYS A 82 24.94 8.84 -28.40
CA LYS A 82 23.48 9.02 -28.21
C LYS A 82 22.71 9.00 -29.54
N LEU A 83 23.38 9.38 -30.63
CA LEU A 83 22.81 9.38 -31.97
C LEU A 83 22.68 7.98 -32.60
N VAL A 84 23.39 6.97 -32.08
CA VAL A 84 23.42 5.61 -32.64
C VAL A 84 22.39 4.69 -31.97
N GLU A 85 22.13 4.87 -30.66
CA GLU A 85 21.08 4.11 -29.94
C GLU A 85 19.68 4.68 -30.13
N LEU A 86 19.57 5.95 -30.53
CA LEU A 86 18.33 6.53 -31.05
C LEU A 86 18.15 6.10 -32.51
N GLY A 87 17.98 4.79 -32.77
CA GLY A 87 17.17 4.37 -33.92
C GLY A 87 15.89 5.20 -33.91
N PRO A 88 15.39 5.64 -35.09
CA PRO A 88 14.51 6.80 -35.21
C PRO A 88 13.56 6.81 -34.04
N LYS A 89 13.76 7.76 -33.12
CA LYS A 89 12.77 8.09 -32.11
C LYS A 89 11.57 8.44 -32.95
N GLN A 90 10.70 7.45 -33.16
CA GLN A 90 9.40 7.68 -33.72
C GLN A 90 8.85 8.72 -32.76
N GLU A 91 8.57 9.90 -33.29
CA GLU A 91 8.01 11.00 -32.54
C GLU A 91 6.67 10.49 -32.02
N ASP A 92 6.69 9.83 -30.86
CA ASP A 92 5.51 9.45 -30.08
C ASP A 92 4.86 10.70 -29.45
N ASP A 93 5.27 11.90 -29.88
CA ASP A 93 4.67 13.18 -29.52
C ASP A 93 3.30 13.39 -30.21
N ASP A 94 3.02 12.67 -31.29
CA ASP A 94 1.77 12.78 -32.08
C ASP A 94 0.77 11.62 -31.82
N PHE A 95 0.78 11.01 -30.63
CA PHE A 95 -0.24 10.01 -30.28
C PHE A 95 -1.55 10.67 -29.83
N GLU A 96 -2.68 10.25 -30.41
CA GLU A 96 -4.01 10.75 -30.02
C GLU A 96 -4.42 10.13 -28.67
N VAL A 97 -4.52 10.98 -27.64
CA VAL A 97 -4.93 10.57 -26.29
C VAL A 97 -6.37 11.05 -26.02
N ASP A 98 -7.25 10.12 -25.69
CA ASP A 98 -8.60 10.42 -25.21
C ASP A 98 -8.59 10.58 -23.69
N ALA A 99 -8.98 11.76 -23.20
CA ALA A 99 -9.09 12.09 -21.78
C ALA A 99 -10.54 12.20 -21.30
N CYS A 100 -11.52 11.97 -22.18
CA CYS A 100 -12.94 12.17 -21.91
C CYS A 100 -13.74 10.88 -21.88
N SER A 101 -13.32 9.83 -22.61
CA SER A 101 -13.99 8.53 -22.51
C SER A 101 -13.75 7.86 -21.15
N ILE A 102 -14.73 7.06 -20.76
CA ILE A 102 -14.70 6.26 -19.54
C ILE A 102 -14.83 4.81 -19.99
N ASP A 103 -13.77 4.03 -19.78
CA ASP A 103 -13.82 2.60 -20.02
C ASP A 103 -14.59 1.91 -18.88
N PRO A 104 -15.63 1.12 -19.17
CA PRO A 104 -16.36 0.42 -18.14
C PRO A 104 -15.48 -0.64 -17.50
N VAL A 105 -15.45 -0.67 -16.17
CA VAL A 105 -14.75 -1.71 -15.43
C VAL A 105 -15.56 -2.99 -15.54
N ALA A 106 -15.13 -3.90 -16.41
CA ALA A 106 -15.84 -5.16 -16.72
C ALA A 106 -16.23 -5.98 -15.49
N ALA A 107 -15.49 -5.84 -14.38
CA ALA A 107 -15.74 -6.57 -13.16
C ALA A 107 -16.81 -5.94 -12.23
N PHE A 108 -17.28 -4.73 -12.54
CA PHE A 108 -18.49 -4.13 -11.95
C PHE A 108 -19.72 -4.30 -12.86
N CYS A 109 -19.54 -4.73 -14.11
CA CYS A 109 -20.64 -5.06 -15.00
C CYS A 109 -21.18 -6.46 -14.64
N SER A 110 -22.21 -6.53 -13.79
CA SER A 110 -22.92 -7.77 -13.55
C SER A 110 -23.60 -8.25 -14.83
N SER A 111 -23.50 -9.55 -15.15
CA SER A 111 -24.13 -10.13 -16.34
C SER A 111 -25.66 -10.10 -16.31
N ASP A 112 -26.28 -9.72 -15.18
CA ASP A 112 -27.74 -9.71 -14.99
C ASP A 112 -28.35 -8.29 -15.01
N GLU A 113 -27.53 -7.25 -15.23
CA GLU A 113 -27.91 -5.83 -15.15
C GLU A 113 -28.01 -5.16 -16.53
N GLU A 114 -28.68 -5.80 -17.49
CA GLU A 114 -28.98 -5.20 -18.81
C GLU A 114 -29.88 -3.93 -18.74
N LYS A 115 -30.26 -3.49 -17.53
CA LYS A 115 -31.18 -2.37 -17.28
C LYS A 115 -30.62 -1.30 -16.33
N GLU A 116 -29.43 -1.48 -15.78
CA GLU A 116 -28.85 -0.46 -14.91
C GLU A 116 -28.15 0.60 -15.77
N ASP A 117 -28.42 1.85 -15.43
CA ASP A 117 -27.83 3.00 -16.12
C ASP A 117 -26.35 3.07 -15.72
N THR A 118 -25.48 2.71 -16.67
CA THR A 118 -24.02 2.68 -16.49
C THR A 118 -23.42 4.03 -16.12
N ASP A 119 -24.19 5.12 -16.27
CA ASP A 119 -23.80 6.48 -15.89
C ASP A 119 -24.16 6.83 -14.43
N THR A 120 -24.81 5.91 -13.69
CA THR A 120 -25.20 6.14 -12.30
C THR A 120 -24.01 5.99 -11.35
N LEU A 121 -23.62 7.10 -10.71
CA LEU A 121 -22.60 7.10 -9.67
C LEU A 121 -23.20 6.70 -8.32
N GLU A 122 -22.89 5.50 -7.86
CA GLU A 122 -23.16 5.08 -6.49
C GLU A 122 -22.04 5.54 -5.56
N PHE A 123 -22.39 6.29 -4.51
CA PHE A 123 -21.43 6.68 -3.49
C PHE A 123 -22.06 6.61 -2.10
N LEU A 124 -21.24 6.24 -1.12
CA LEU A 124 -21.61 6.34 0.29
C LEU A 124 -21.25 7.75 0.77
N PRO A 125 -22.22 8.55 1.27
CA PRO A 125 -21.94 9.86 1.78
C PRO A 125 -21.08 9.74 3.06
N ILE A 126 -19.99 10.50 3.11
CA ILE A 126 -19.18 10.65 4.32
C ILE A 126 -19.83 11.75 5.17
N ALA A 127 -20.16 11.45 6.43
CA ALA A 127 -20.58 12.47 7.37
C ALA A 127 -19.36 13.33 7.76
N PRO A 128 -19.50 14.67 7.85
CA PRO A 128 -18.40 15.51 8.30
C PRO A 128 -17.95 15.09 9.71
N GLU A 129 -16.64 15.02 9.92
CA GLU A 129 -16.06 14.79 11.24
C GLU A 129 -16.47 15.95 12.16
N VAL A 130 -17.22 15.65 13.21
CA VAL A 130 -17.49 16.61 14.29
C VAL A 130 -16.36 16.42 15.29
N GLU A 131 -15.48 17.41 15.42
CA GLU A 131 -14.48 17.42 16.50
C GLU A 131 -15.22 17.29 17.84
N ASP A 132 -14.90 16.24 18.59
CA ASP A 132 -15.45 16.06 19.93
C ASP A 132 -14.80 17.11 20.85
N PRO A 133 -15.57 17.93 21.60
CA PRO A 133 -15.02 19.01 22.43
C PRO A 133 -14.02 18.54 23.50
N GLU A 134 -13.95 17.23 23.74
CA GLU A 134 -13.16 16.57 24.78
C GLU A 134 -11.69 16.35 24.37
N ASP A 135 -11.38 16.30 23.06
CA ASP A 135 -10.01 16.04 22.54
C ASP A 135 -9.00 17.17 22.85
N GLY A 136 -9.48 18.35 23.26
CA GLY A 136 -8.65 19.49 23.65
C GLY A 136 -8.21 19.53 25.12
N TRP A 137 -8.74 18.66 25.97
CA TRP A 137 -8.49 18.72 27.43
C TRP A 137 -7.38 17.76 27.83
N ALA A 138 -6.16 18.05 27.38
CA ALA A 138 -4.97 17.38 27.90
C ALA A 138 -4.90 17.57 29.43
N ALA A 139 -4.99 16.47 30.17
CA ALA A 139 -4.82 16.47 31.61
C ALA A 139 -3.45 17.09 31.98
N PRO A 140 -3.36 17.91 33.05
CA PRO A 140 -2.09 18.52 33.43
C PRO A 140 -1.05 17.43 33.73
N PRO A 141 0.22 17.62 33.32
CA PRO A 141 1.27 16.64 33.54
C PRO A 141 1.44 16.34 35.04
N PRO A 142 1.73 15.09 35.42
CA PRO A 142 1.94 14.73 36.82
C PRO A 142 3.14 15.50 37.40
N PRO A 143 3.11 15.85 38.71
CA PRO A 143 4.18 16.64 39.32
C PRO A 143 5.50 15.86 39.32
N THR A 144 6.53 16.45 38.71
CA THR A 144 7.90 15.93 38.67
C THR A 144 8.48 15.87 40.09
N VAL A 145 8.73 14.67 40.60
CA VAL A 145 9.49 14.46 41.85
C VAL A 145 10.97 14.66 41.53
N LEU A 146 11.56 15.75 42.01
CA LEU A 146 13.00 16.00 41.92
C LEU A 146 13.76 14.99 42.81
N PRO A 147 14.83 14.34 42.32
CA PRO A 147 15.60 13.41 43.13
C PRO A 147 16.38 14.16 44.22
N GLN A 148 16.24 13.70 45.47
CA GLN A 148 16.94 14.24 46.63
C GLN A 148 18.46 14.07 46.47
N HIS A 149 19.18 15.19 46.61
CA HIS A 149 20.64 15.26 46.59
C HIS A 149 21.22 14.41 47.72
N LYS A 150 21.93 13.33 47.36
CA LYS A 150 22.61 12.46 48.33
C LYS A 150 23.96 13.08 48.66
N GLU A 151 24.04 13.79 49.79
CA GLU A 151 25.32 14.27 50.34
C GLU A 151 26.24 13.07 50.59
N TRP A 152 27.38 13.05 49.89
CA TRP A 152 28.46 12.10 50.17
C TRP A 152 29.28 12.67 51.32
N GLY A 153 29.08 12.12 52.51
CA GLY A 153 29.82 12.50 53.71
C GLY A 153 31.30 12.14 53.62
N ASP A 154 32.14 13.14 53.91
CA ASP A 154 33.54 12.99 54.26
C ASP A 154 33.72 11.99 55.40
N ASN A 155 34.61 11.01 55.22
CA ASN A 155 35.27 10.17 56.24
C ASN A 155 36.34 9.33 55.50
N ASN A 156 37.62 9.23 55.84
CA ASN A 156 38.45 9.79 56.90
C ASN A 156 39.93 9.51 56.50
N SER A 157 40.82 10.48 56.72
CA SER A 157 42.30 10.35 56.72
C SER A 157 42.78 9.54 57.97
N PRO A 158 44.08 9.25 58.19
CA PRO A 158 45.32 9.84 57.65
C PRO A 158 46.22 8.90 56.83
#